data_AF-A0A9J6FTF9-F1
#
_entry.id   AF-A0A9J6FTF9-F1
#
_cell.length_a   1.000
_cell.length_b   1.000
_cell.length_c   1.000
_cell.angle_alpha   90.00
_cell.angle_beta   90.00
_cell.angle_gamma   90.00
#
_symmetry.space_group_name_H-M   'P 1'
#
loop_
_entity.id
_entity.type
_entity.pdbx_description
1 polymer ?
#
loop_
_entity_poly.entity_id
_entity_poly.type
_entity_poly.pdbx_seq_one_letter_code
_entity_poly.pdbx_strand_id
1 'polypeptide(L)'
;MSATAFYEPLPVLTFMCKIFSEGRREMTAADFRDLRDFQNVRLNKELKGLRVKVTHLPYPRKYKVVRNRYGRLNYPNLPCVQTGSTTHPVYLPLEVCEIVEGQHCKKKLDENQTSEMIKRTAQAPSKRFFEIRQSVRDLVNSSETCLREFGIKINTEPTQLKGPRPGSAFARSLRNNAVSKPREGTWELRGRHFYKPATLSRWKLLNLSRFCQRDSLDNFVKMLIRVGQELGMRIEQPMEIGVADTNRKPIRSILLEQQPKQSNLEMLMIVLSRAPTTPEIKAGG
;
A
#
# COMPACT_ATOMS: atom_id res chain seq x y z
N MET A 1 4.88 -11.47 -18.83
CA MET A 1 3.56 -11.39 -18.17
C MET A 1 3.51 -10.22 -17.19
N SER A 2 2.36 -9.57 -17.10
CA SER A 2 2.05 -8.50 -16.14
C SER A 2 0.81 -8.92 -15.35
N ALA A 3 0.69 -8.47 -14.11
CA ALA A 3 -0.44 -8.75 -13.26
C ALA A 3 -1.06 -7.44 -12.77
N THR A 4 -2.38 -7.37 -12.78
CA THR A 4 -3.16 -6.17 -12.48
C THR A 4 -4.40 -6.59 -11.69
N ALA A 5 -4.90 -5.71 -10.82
CA ALA A 5 -6.12 -5.96 -10.06
C ALA A 5 -7.37 -5.68 -10.90
N PHE A 6 -8.33 -6.60 -10.85
CA PHE A 6 -9.65 -6.47 -11.48
C PHE A 6 -10.75 -6.64 -10.43
N TYR A 7 -11.88 -5.98 -10.64
CA TYR A 7 -13.09 -6.25 -9.87
C TYR A 7 -13.65 -7.62 -10.25
N GLU A 8 -13.94 -8.41 -9.23
CA GLU A 8 -14.57 -9.72 -9.37
C GLU A 8 -16.07 -9.54 -9.76
N PRO A 9 -16.59 -10.35 -10.69
CA PRO A 9 -18.01 -10.29 -11.08
C PRO A 9 -18.87 -10.93 -10.01
N LEU A 10 -19.46 -10.10 -9.15
CA LEU A 10 -20.29 -10.55 -8.03
C LEU A 10 -21.49 -9.63 -7.78
N PRO A 11 -22.55 -10.12 -7.11
CA PRO A 11 -23.71 -9.31 -6.75
C PRO A 11 -23.32 -8.08 -5.92
N VAL A 12 -23.93 -6.93 -6.18
CA VAL A 12 -23.56 -5.68 -5.50
C VAL A 12 -23.77 -5.76 -3.99
N LEU A 13 -24.76 -6.52 -3.52
CA LEU A 13 -24.93 -6.81 -2.09
C LEU A 13 -23.71 -7.53 -1.49
N THR A 14 -23.19 -8.55 -2.17
CA THR A 14 -22.00 -9.28 -1.74
C THR A 14 -20.77 -8.37 -1.75
N PHE A 15 -20.68 -7.46 -2.72
CA PHE A 15 -19.60 -6.47 -2.81
C PHE A 15 -19.64 -5.50 -1.63
N MET A 16 -20.82 -4.98 -1.31
CA MET A 16 -21.05 -4.13 -0.15
C MET A 16 -20.61 -4.84 1.15
N CYS A 17 -21.03 -6.09 1.32
CA CYS A 17 -20.65 -6.90 2.48
C CYS A 17 -19.13 -7.07 2.59
N LYS A 18 -18.44 -7.37 1.48
CA LYS A 18 -16.96 -7.49 1.43
C LYS A 18 -16.27 -6.18 1.83
N ILE A 19 -16.77 -5.01 1.41
CA ILE A 19 -16.20 -3.71 1.77
C ILE A 19 -16.33 -3.43 3.27
N PHE A 20 -17.44 -3.85 3.89
CA PHE A 20 -17.69 -3.58 5.31
C PHE A 20 -17.12 -4.64 6.26
N SER A 21 -16.74 -5.81 5.75
CA SER A 21 -16.19 -6.93 6.53
C SER A 21 -14.69 -6.83 6.83
N GLU A 22 -14.09 -5.63 6.78
CA GLU A 22 -12.65 -5.42 6.97
C GLU A 22 -12.19 -5.79 8.39
N GLY A 23 -11.83 -7.06 8.59
CA GLY A 23 -11.07 -7.58 9.73
C GLY A 23 -11.84 -7.79 11.04
N ARG A 24 -13.16 -7.53 11.08
CA ARG A 24 -14.00 -7.76 12.26
C ARG A 24 -15.35 -8.36 11.85
N ARG A 25 -15.40 -9.70 11.76
CA ARG A 25 -16.58 -10.54 11.43
C ARG A 25 -17.07 -10.37 9.98
N GLU A 26 -17.35 -11.49 9.31
CA GLU A 26 -18.06 -11.47 8.03
C GLU A 26 -19.46 -10.89 8.24
N MET A 27 -19.76 -9.82 7.52
CA MET A 27 -21.08 -9.21 7.51
C MET A 27 -21.88 -9.76 6.34
N THR A 28 -23.16 -9.98 6.57
CA THR A 28 -24.14 -10.41 5.58
C THR A 28 -25.12 -9.28 5.30
N ALA A 29 -25.84 -9.34 4.17
CA ALA A 29 -26.85 -8.33 3.84
C ALA A 29 -27.94 -8.21 4.92
N ALA A 30 -28.21 -9.30 5.67
CA ALA A 30 -29.16 -9.33 6.78
C ALA A 30 -28.73 -8.49 8.00
N ASP A 31 -27.43 -8.22 8.16
CA ASP A 31 -26.91 -7.38 9.24
C ASP A 31 -27.21 -5.89 9.01
N PHE A 32 -27.67 -5.50 7.82
CA PHE A 32 -27.93 -4.12 7.44
C PHE A 32 -29.44 -3.86 7.31
N ARG A 33 -30.04 -3.30 8.36
CA ARG A 33 -31.40 -2.76 8.30
C ARG A 33 -31.46 -1.42 7.54
N ASP A 34 -30.38 -0.64 7.63
CA ASP A 34 -30.12 0.62 6.92
C ASP A 34 -28.60 0.88 6.94
N LEU A 35 -28.10 1.74 6.04
CA LEU A 35 -26.69 2.16 6.01
C LEU A 35 -26.53 3.52 6.67
N ARG A 36 -25.60 3.61 7.63
CA ARG A 36 -25.20 4.90 8.22
C ARG A 36 -24.49 5.78 7.18
N ASP A 37 -24.49 7.09 7.40
CA ASP A 37 -23.90 8.06 6.44
C ASP A 37 -22.46 7.73 6.03
N PHE A 38 -21.61 7.35 6.99
CA PHE A 38 -20.23 6.98 6.67
C PHE A 38 -20.15 5.72 5.78
N GLN A 39 -21.08 4.77 5.96
CA GLN A 39 -21.17 3.55 5.16
C GLN A 39 -21.66 3.89 3.74
N ASN A 40 -22.63 4.80 3.62
CA ASN A 40 -23.10 5.32 2.33
C ASN A 40 -21.99 6.05 1.57
N VAL A 41 -21.25 6.95 2.24
CA VAL A 41 -20.12 7.66 1.63
C VAL A 41 -19.05 6.69 1.15
N ARG A 42 -18.72 5.69 1.98
CA ARG A 42 -17.73 4.67 1.64
C ARG A 42 -18.19 3.80 0.47
N LEU A 43 -19.42 3.28 0.51
CA LEU A 43 -19.98 2.45 -0.56
C LEU A 43 -20.10 3.22 -1.88
N ASN A 44 -20.54 4.48 -1.83
CA ASN A 44 -20.61 5.35 -3.01
C ASN A 44 -19.21 5.57 -3.60
N LYS A 45 -18.21 5.87 -2.77
CA LYS A 45 -16.82 5.97 -3.21
C LYS A 45 -16.36 4.66 -3.87
N GLU A 46 -16.79 3.51 -3.35
CA GLU A 46 -16.42 2.22 -3.91
C GLU A 46 -17.12 1.84 -5.23
N LEU A 47 -18.41 2.13 -5.36
CA LEU A 47 -19.21 1.82 -6.56
C LEU A 47 -19.06 2.84 -7.68
N LYS A 48 -18.70 4.09 -7.37
CA LYS A 48 -18.62 5.15 -8.38
C LYS A 48 -17.63 4.79 -9.50
N GLY A 49 -18.15 4.78 -10.72
CA GLY A 49 -17.38 4.46 -11.93
C GLY A 49 -17.36 2.98 -12.31
N LEU A 50 -17.99 2.09 -11.51
CA LEU A 50 -18.16 0.69 -11.87
C LEU A 50 -19.37 0.49 -12.76
N ARG A 51 -19.25 -0.41 -13.74
CA ARG A 51 -20.36 -0.89 -14.56
C ARG A 51 -21.05 -2.04 -13.84
N VAL A 52 -22.36 -1.97 -13.76
CA VAL A 52 -23.22 -3.02 -13.22
C VAL A 52 -24.19 -3.51 -14.29
N LYS A 53 -24.47 -4.81 -14.31
CA LYS A 53 -25.54 -5.42 -15.09
C LYS A 53 -26.72 -5.73 -14.17
N VAL A 54 -27.92 -5.77 -14.74
CA VAL A 54 -29.13 -6.15 -14.01
C VAL A 54 -29.38 -7.64 -14.12
N THR A 55 -29.82 -8.28 -13.04
CA THR A 55 -30.06 -9.74 -12.97
C THR A 55 -31.51 -10.14 -13.19
N HIS A 56 -32.44 -9.19 -13.13
CA HIS A 56 -33.89 -9.44 -13.26
C HIS A 56 -34.39 -9.57 -14.70
N LEU A 57 -33.52 -9.42 -15.71
CA LEU A 57 -33.86 -9.55 -17.13
C LEU A 57 -32.75 -10.33 -17.87
N PRO A 58 -33.11 -11.26 -18.79
CA PRO A 58 -32.14 -12.00 -19.60
C PRO A 58 -31.51 -11.16 -20.73
N TYR A 59 -31.90 -9.90 -20.90
CA TYR A 59 -31.34 -8.96 -21.89
C TYR A 59 -31.29 -7.52 -21.31
N PRO A 60 -30.36 -6.66 -21.78
CA PRO A 60 -30.32 -5.25 -21.35
C PRO A 60 -31.51 -4.47 -21.93
N ARG A 61 -32.25 -3.72 -21.09
CA ARG A 61 -33.39 -2.89 -21.54
C ARG A 61 -33.41 -1.48 -20.95
N LYS A 62 -34.01 -0.56 -21.71
CA LYS A 62 -34.39 0.80 -21.32
C LYS A 62 -35.79 0.77 -20.67
N TYR A 63 -35.98 1.52 -19.59
CA TYR A 63 -37.19 1.50 -18.77
C TYR A 63 -38.08 2.72 -19.04
N LYS A 64 -39.38 2.49 -19.31
CA LYS A 64 -40.46 3.44 -18.99
C LYS A 64 -41.11 2.94 -17.69
N VAL A 65 -41.13 3.77 -16.66
CA VAL A 65 -41.68 3.41 -15.34
C VAL A 65 -43.20 3.54 -15.41
N VAL A 66 -43.91 2.42 -15.30
CA VAL A 66 -45.39 2.36 -15.39
C VAL A 66 -46.01 1.55 -14.23
N ARG A 67 -45.24 0.69 -13.55
CA ARG A 67 -45.66 -0.07 -12.35
C ARG A 67 -44.44 -0.70 -11.65
N ASN A 68 -44.57 -1.06 -10.37
CA ASN A 68 -43.55 -1.80 -9.62
C ASN A 68 -43.29 -3.16 -10.30
N ARG A 69 -42.20 -3.26 -11.06
CA ARG A 69 -41.82 -4.46 -11.83
C ARG A 69 -40.96 -5.45 -11.05
N TYR A 70 -40.48 -5.05 -9.88
CA TYR A 70 -39.70 -5.91 -9.00
C TYR A 70 -40.65 -6.72 -8.11
N GLY A 71 -40.28 -7.96 -7.80
CA GLY A 71 -40.92 -8.72 -6.73
C GLY A 71 -40.73 -8.04 -5.36
N ARG A 72 -41.10 -8.72 -4.27
CA ARG A 72 -40.82 -8.21 -2.92
C ARG A 72 -39.30 -8.14 -2.72
N LEU A 73 -38.78 -6.93 -2.55
CA LEU A 73 -37.39 -6.67 -2.18
C LEU A 73 -37.15 -7.16 -0.75
N ASN A 74 -36.03 -7.85 -0.51
CA ASN A 74 -35.67 -8.32 0.83
C ASN A 74 -35.01 -7.21 1.65
N TYR A 75 -34.40 -6.23 0.99
CA TYR A 75 -33.64 -5.13 1.58
C TYR A 75 -34.13 -3.76 1.07
N PRO A 76 -35.41 -3.39 1.29
CA PRO A 76 -36.02 -2.18 0.74
C PRO A 76 -35.43 -0.87 1.28
N ASN A 77 -34.80 -0.92 2.45
CA ASN A 77 -34.22 0.25 3.12
C ASN A 77 -32.78 0.55 2.66
N LEU A 78 -32.17 -0.32 1.86
CA LEU A 78 -30.83 -0.06 1.33
C LEU A 78 -30.88 0.95 0.17
N PRO A 79 -29.80 1.73 -0.04
CA PRO A 79 -29.77 2.71 -1.12
C PRO A 79 -29.83 2.04 -2.50
N CYS A 80 -30.28 2.78 -3.51
CA CYS A 80 -30.24 2.32 -4.89
C CYS A 80 -28.96 2.77 -5.60
N VAL A 81 -28.49 1.97 -6.57
CA VAL A 81 -27.47 2.38 -7.54
C VAL A 81 -28.11 3.32 -8.54
N GLN A 82 -27.61 4.54 -8.64
CA GLN A 82 -27.98 5.48 -9.69
C GLN A 82 -27.14 5.20 -10.94
N THR A 83 -27.81 4.91 -12.05
CA THR A 83 -27.23 4.67 -13.38
C THR A 83 -27.82 5.65 -14.40
N GLY A 84 -27.22 5.78 -15.59
CA GLY A 84 -27.69 6.72 -16.62
C GLY A 84 -27.04 8.11 -16.56
N SER A 85 -27.59 9.08 -17.28
CA SER A 85 -27.09 10.46 -17.29
C SER A 85 -27.61 11.26 -16.11
N THR A 86 -26.97 12.39 -15.80
CA THR A 86 -27.47 13.35 -14.80
C THR A 86 -28.87 13.85 -15.12
N THR A 87 -29.21 13.94 -16.41
CA THR A 87 -30.53 14.39 -16.90
C THR A 87 -31.60 13.32 -16.85
N HIS A 88 -31.23 12.04 -16.97
CA HIS A 88 -32.16 10.91 -16.93
C HIS A 88 -31.60 9.79 -16.03
N PRO A 89 -31.66 10.00 -14.71
CA PRO A 89 -31.17 9.00 -13.76
C PRO A 89 -32.12 7.80 -13.69
N VAL A 90 -31.54 6.61 -13.61
CA VAL A 90 -32.21 5.33 -13.41
C VAL A 90 -31.73 4.72 -12.11
N TYR A 91 -32.64 4.51 -11.16
CA TYR A 91 -32.32 3.95 -9.86
C TYR A 91 -32.60 2.44 -9.84
N LEU A 92 -31.58 1.67 -9.45
CA LEU A 92 -31.63 0.21 -9.40
C LEU A 92 -31.36 -0.26 -7.97
N PRO A 93 -32.23 -1.08 -7.36
CA PRO A 93 -31.94 -1.69 -6.05
C PRO A 93 -30.65 -2.53 -6.09
N LEU A 94 -29.86 -2.54 -5.01
CA LEU A 94 -28.61 -3.31 -4.94
C LEU A 94 -28.83 -4.82 -5.17
N GLU A 95 -30.00 -5.34 -4.79
CA GLU A 95 -30.36 -6.75 -4.91
C GLU A 95 -30.42 -7.24 -6.37
N VAL A 96 -30.67 -6.33 -7.31
CA VAL A 96 -30.84 -6.66 -8.74
C VAL A 96 -29.64 -6.25 -9.59
N CYS A 97 -28.51 -5.90 -8.96
CA CYS A 97 -27.30 -5.47 -9.62
C CYS A 97 -26.12 -6.44 -9.38
N GLU A 98 -25.34 -6.69 -10.43
CA GLU A 98 -24.11 -7.47 -10.40
C GLU A 98 -22.98 -6.69 -11.07
N ILE A 99 -21.78 -6.75 -10.49
CA ILE A 99 -20.60 -6.10 -11.07
C ILE A 99 -20.20 -6.83 -12.35
N VAL A 100 -19.97 -6.08 -13.43
CA VAL A 100 -19.53 -6.64 -14.72
C VAL A 100 -18.08 -7.13 -14.61
N GLU A 101 -17.78 -8.26 -15.23
CA GLU A 101 -16.43 -8.84 -15.28
C GLU A 101 -15.43 -7.99 -16.08
N GLY A 102 -14.13 -8.27 -15.89
CA GLY A 102 -13.05 -7.65 -16.66
C GLY A 102 -12.83 -6.16 -16.38
N GLN A 103 -13.34 -5.63 -15.26
CA GLN A 103 -13.18 -4.22 -14.91
C GLN A 103 -11.89 -3.97 -14.12
N HIS A 104 -10.94 -3.25 -14.71
CA HIS A 104 -9.67 -2.92 -14.06
C HIS A 104 -9.86 -2.02 -12.82
N CYS A 105 -9.25 -2.40 -11.70
CA CYS A 105 -9.24 -1.57 -10.50
C CYS A 105 -8.22 -0.44 -10.64
N LYS A 106 -8.69 0.78 -10.87
CA LYS A 106 -7.84 1.99 -10.97
C LYS A 106 -7.56 2.64 -9.61
N LYS A 107 -8.23 2.17 -8.55
CA LYS A 107 -8.06 2.73 -7.21
C LYS A 107 -6.78 2.20 -6.59
N LYS A 108 -6.19 3.00 -5.71
CA LYS A 108 -5.05 2.57 -4.91
C LYS A 108 -5.52 1.41 -4.01
N LEU A 109 -4.84 0.28 -4.13
CA LEU A 109 -5.05 -0.87 -3.26
C LEU A 109 -4.63 -0.52 -1.82
N ASP A 110 -5.32 -1.12 -0.85
CA ASP A 110 -4.92 -1.04 0.56
C ASP A 110 -3.54 -1.72 0.79
N GLU A 111 -2.89 -1.45 1.92
CA GLU A 111 -1.60 -2.06 2.28
C GLU A 111 -1.69 -3.59 2.28
N ASN A 112 -2.78 -4.15 2.81
CA ASN A 112 -2.99 -5.60 2.83
C ASN A 112 -3.17 -6.18 1.42
N GLN A 113 -3.98 -5.52 0.59
CA GLN A 113 -4.21 -5.91 -0.80
C GLN A 113 -2.93 -5.80 -1.64
N THR A 114 -2.15 -4.74 -1.42
CA THR A 114 -0.85 -4.51 -2.08
C THR A 114 0.15 -5.60 -1.69
N SER A 115 0.23 -5.94 -0.40
CA SER A 115 1.06 -7.02 0.10
C SER A 115 0.68 -8.36 -0.54
N GLU A 116 -0.60 -8.71 -0.60
CA GLU A 116 -1.06 -9.93 -1.27
C GLU A 116 -0.77 -9.94 -2.77
N MET A 117 -0.96 -8.80 -3.45
CA MET A 117 -0.60 -8.66 -4.86
C MET A 117 0.90 -8.88 -5.07
N ILE A 118 1.76 -8.29 -4.24
CA ILE A 118 3.21 -8.49 -4.32
C ILE A 118 3.55 -9.96 -4.08
N LYS A 119 3.00 -10.60 -3.04
CA LYS A 119 3.26 -12.03 -2.76
C LYS A 119 2.89 -12.93 -3.93
N ARG A 120 1.76 -12.67 -4.59
CA ARG A 120 1.27 -13.47 -5.72
C ARG A 120 2.05 -13.22 -7.02
N THR A 121 2.61 -12.02 -7.18
CA THR A 121 3.25 -11.60 -8.43
C THR A 121 4.78 -11.64 -8.37
N ALA A 122 5.37 -11.66 -7.19
CA ALA A 122 6.80 -11.80 -6.97
C ALA A 122 7.24 -13.19 -7.42
N GLN A 123 8.11 -13.22 -8.43
CA GLN A 123 8.66 -14.45 -8.98
C GLN A 123 10.16 -14.30 -9.16
N ALA A 124 10.89 -15.39 -8.94
CA ALA A 124 12.33 -15.45 -9.20
C ALA A 124 12.61 -15.18 -10.69
N PRO A 125 13.72 -14.50 -11.03
CA PRO A 125 14.06 -14.16 -12.42
C PRO A 125 14.08 -15.37 -13.37
N SER A 126 14.62 -16.51 -12.92
CA SER A 126 14.67 -17.74 -13.71
C SER A 126 13.28 -18.26 -14.09
N LYS A 127 12.37 -18.31 -13.12
CA LYS A 127 10.97 -18.72 -13.33
C LYS A 127 10.25 -17.74 -14.26
N ARG A 128 10.38 -16.44 -14.00
CA ARG A 128 9.76 -15.39 -14.84
C ARG A 128 10.26 -15.46 -16.28
N PHE A 129 11.56 -15.72 -16.48
CA PHE A 129 12.16 -15.86 -17.81
C PHE A 129 11.62 -17.09 -18.56
N PHE A 130 11.52 -18.23 -17.88
CA PHE A 130 10.91 -19.44 -18.43
C PHE A 130 9.45 -19.19 -18.84
N GLU A 131 8.66 -18.59 -17.95
CA GLU A 131 7.25 -18.26 -18.22
C GLU A 131 7.08 -17.33 -19.44
N ILE A 132 7.93 -16.30 -19.57
CA ILE A 132 7.91 -15.42 -20.75
C ILE A 132 8.21 -16.21 -22.02
N ARG A 133 9.22 -17.09 -22.01
CA ARG A 133 9.60 -17.91 -23.17
C ARG A 133 8.46 -18.83 -23.61
N GLN A 134 7.77 -19.46 -22.66
CA GLN A 134 6.61 -20.30 -22.96
C GLN A 134 5.45 -19.46 -23.53
N SER A 135 5.08 -18.35 -22.88
CA SER A 135 3.99 -17.49 -23.39
C SER A 135 4.24 -16.97 -24.81
N VAL A 136 5.49 -16.64 -25.16
CA VAL A 136 5.83 -16.20 -26.53
C VAL A 136 5.66 -17.35 -27.52
N ARG A 137 6.07 -18.57 -27.17
CA ARG A 137 5.87 -19.76 -28.03
C ARG A 137 4.39 -20.04 -28.25
N ASP A 138 3.60 -20.03 -27.18
CA ASP A 138 2.16 -20.25 -27.25
C ASP A 138 1.46 -19.19 -28.11
N LEU A 139 1.88 -17.92 -28.00
CA LEU A 139 1.36 -16.82 -28.81
C LEU A 139 1.70 -16.98 -30.29
N VAL A 140 2.95 -17.33 -30.62
CA VAL A 140 3.38 -17.53 -32.01
C VAL A 140 2.64 -18.72 -32.63
N ASN A 141 2.48 -19.82 -31.90
CA ASN A 141 1.75 -20.99 -32.37
C ASN A 141 0.26 -20.69 -32.60
N SER A 142 -0.39 -19.95 -31.69
CA SER A 142 -1.81 -19.61 -31.82
C SER A 142 -2.11 -18.57 -32.89
N SER A 143 -1.12 -17.77 -33.30
CA SER A 143 -1.27 -16.71 -34.31
C SER A 143 -0.64 -17.06 -35.67
N GLU A 144 -0.24 -18.32 -35.90
CA GLU A 144 0.52 -18.74 -37.08
C GLU A 144 -0.17 -18.37 -38.40
N THR A 145 -1.49 -18.57 -38.49
CA THR A 145 -2.27 -18.25 -39.69
C THR A 145 -2.19 -16.77 -40.07
N CYS A 146 -2.35 -15.88 -39.09
CA CYS A 146 -2.26 -14.44 -39.27
C CYS A 146 -0.83 -14.02 -39.60
N LEU A 147 0.17 -14.53 -38.87
CA LEU A 147 1.58 -14.20 -39.11
C LEU A 147 2.02 -14.60 -40.52
N ARG A 148 1.55 -15.74 -41.03
CA ARG A 148 1.84 -16.20 -42.39
C ARG A 148 1.22 -15.31 -43.46
N GLU A 149 -0.02 -14.87 -43.26
CA GLU A 149 -0.73 -13.96 -44.18
C GLU A 149 0.00 -12.63 -44.36
N PHE A 150 0.53 -12.07 -43.26
CA PHE A 150 1.30 -10.82 -43.28
C PHE A 150 2.80 -11.03 -43.53
N GLY A 151 3.26 -12.26 -43.76
CA GLY A 151 4.69 -12.58 -43.98
C GLY A 151 5.61 -12.30 -42.78
N ILE A 152 5.05 -12.21 -41.57
CA ILE A 152 5.78 -11.90 -40.33
C ILE A 152 6.38 -13.18 -39.75
N LYS A 153 7.68 -13.17 -39.45
CA LYS A 153 8.39 -14.26 -38.77
C LYS A 153 8.91 -13.80 -37.43
N ILE A 154 8.52 -14.46 -36.35
CA ILE A 154 8.92 -14.13 -34.98
C ILE A 154 9.85 -15.23 -34.46
N ASN A 155 11.05 -14.85 -34.01
CA ASN A 155 11.93 -15.76 -33.29
C ASN A 155 11.46 -15.90 -31.84
N THR A 156 11.25 -17.14 -31.38
CA THR A 156 10.78 -17.43 -30.02
C THR A 156 11.93 -17.55 -29.00
N GLU A 157 13.18 -17.52 -29.47
CA GLU A 157 14.36 -17.53 -28.61
C GLU A 157 14.74 -16.10 -28.17
N PRO A 158 14.99 -15.87 -26.86
CA PRO A 158 15.40 -14.56 -26.36
C PRO A 158 16.72 -14.09 -26.99
N THR A 159 16.78 -12.81 -27.35
CA THR A 159 17.98 -12.18 -27.90
C THR A 159 19.13 -12.20 -26.88
N GLN A 160 20.26 -12.77 -27.27
CA GLN A 160 21.46 -12.81 -26.43
C GLN A 160 22.27 -11.53 -26.60
N LEU A 161 22.55 -10.85 -25.48
CA LEU A 161 23.33 -9.62 -25.45
C LEU A 161 24.51 -9.79 -24.50
N LYS A 162 25.70 -9.35 -24.92
CA LYS A 162 26.86 -9.20 -24.05
C LYS A 162 26.87 -7.79 -23.49
N GLY A 163 26.51 -7.64 -22.21
CA GLY A 163 26.60 -6.36 -21.50
C GLY A 163 27.89 -6.26 -20.66
N PRO A 164 28.46 -5.06 -20.48
CA PRO A 164 29.55 -4.87 -19.53
C PRO A 164 29.05 -5.18 -18.12
N ARG A 165 29.86 -5.91 -17.32
CA ARG A 165 29.59 -6.00 -15.88
C ARG A 165 29.89 -4.62 -15.28
N PRO A 166 28.93 -3.97 -14.58
CA PRO A 166 29.22 -2.73 -13.89
C PRO A 166 30.41 -2.95 -12.94
N GLY A 167 31.44 -2.11 -13.04
CA GLY A 167 32.55 -2.13 -12.09
C GLY A 167 32.02 -1.87 -10.68
N SER A 168 32.43 -2.68 -9.70
CA SER A 168 32.06 -2.46 -8.30
C SER A 168 32.75 -1.18 -7.81
N ALA A 169 31.96 -0.14 -7.51
CA ALA A 169 32.48 1.08 -6.89
C ALA A 169 32.92 0.78 -5.45
N PHE A 170 34.14 1.18 -5.09
CA PHE A 170 34.66 0.95 -3.74
C PHE A 170 34.13 2.02 -2.78
N ALA A 171 33.60 1.60 -1.63
CA ALA A 171 33.31 2.52 -0.52
C ALA A 171 34.51 2.51 0.43
N ARG A 172 35.16 3.67 0.60
CA ARG A 172 36.36 3.83 1.44
C ARG A 172 35.98 4.43 2.80
N SER A 173 36.32 3.75 3.91
CA SER A 173 36.29 4.31 5.26
C SER A 173 37.70 4.71 5.68
N LEU A 174 37.89 5.93 6.23
CA LEU A 174 39.22 6.50 6.47
C LEU A 174 39.81 6.17 7.85
N ARG A 175 39.00 5.99 8.90
CA ARG A 175 39.55 5.88 10.27
C ARG A 175 40.43 4.64 10.47
N ASN A 176 40.23 3.59 9.66
CA ASN A 176 41.04 2.36 9.66
C ASN A 176 41.56 1.99 8.26
N ASN A 177 41.50 2.88 7.26
CA ASN A 177 41.79 2.58 5.85
C ASN A 177 41.03 1.35 5.28
N ALA A 178 39.92 0.96 5.91
CA ALA A 178 39.17 -0.23 5.55
C ALA A 178 38.32 0.05 4.30
N VAL A 179 38.69 -0.58 3.19
CA VAL A 179 37.92 -0.53 1.94
C VAL A 179 36.83 -1.60 1.99
N SER A 180 35.58 -1.21 1.76
CA SER A 180 34.49 -2.17 1.48
C SER A 180 34.46 -2.35 -0.01
N LYS A 181 34.70 -3.59 -0.43
CA LYS A 181 34.35 -4.01 -1.76
C LYS A 181 32.90 -4.49 -1.70
N PRO A 182 31.95 -3.81 -2.35
CA PRO A 182 30.59 -4.31 -2.43
C PRO A 182 30.59 -5.70 -3.06
N ARG A 183 29.91 -6.64 -2.42
CA ARG A 183 29.62 -7.98 -2.95
C ARG A 183 28.17 -7.99 -3.37
N GLU A 184 27.92 -8.26 -4.65
CA GLU A 184 26.55 -8.30 -5.21
C GLU A 184 25.74 -7.01 -4.94
N GLY A 185 26.40 -5.85 -4.97
CA GLY A 185 25.75 -4.56 -4.72
C GLY A 185 25.49 -4.25 -3.24
N THR A 186 25.91 -5.12 -2.32
CA THR A 186 25.77 -4.92 -0.87
C THR A 186 27.11 -4.66 -0.20
N TRP A 187 27.12 -3.85 0.86
CA TRP A 187 28.27 -3.67 1.75
C TRP A 187 27.79 -3.60 3.19
N GLU A 188 28.58 -4.11 4.11
CA GLU A 188 28.30 -4.06 5.54
C GLU A 188 29.21 -3.03 6.23
N LEU A 189 28.68 -2.40 7.29
CA LEU A 189 29.43 -1.46 8.14
C LEU A 189 30.04 -2.13 9.38
N ARG A 190 29.91 -3.45 9.54
CA ARG A 190 30.46 -4.18 10.70
C ARG A 190 31.98 -4.00 10.76
N GLY A 191 32.47 -3.61 11.94
CA GLY A 191 33.89 -3.35 12.19
C GLY A 191 34.45 -2.11 11.46
N ARG A 192 33.58 -1.20 11.01
CA ARG A 192 33.96 0.00 10.25
C ARG A 192 33.41 1.25 10.90
N HIS A 193 34.18 2.33 10.79
CA HIS A 193 33.77 3.65 11.25
C HIS A 193 33.23 4.50 10.09
N PHE A 194 32.37 5.47 10.39
CA PHE A 194 31.97 6.47 9.40
C PHE A 194 33.16 7.28 8.88
N TYR A 195 33.06 7.76 7.64
CA TYR A 195 34.08 8.64 7.04
C TYR A 195 34.29 9.90 7.88
N LYS A 196 33.20 10.55 8.30
CA LYS A 196 33.19 11.68 9.22
C LYS A 196 32.25 11.36 10.38
N PRO A 197 32.76 10.81 11.50
CA PRO A 197 31.92 10.53 12.65
C PRO A 197 31.44 11.85 13.28
N ALA A 198 30.15 11.91 13.59
CA ALA A 198 29.57 13.03 14.34
C ALA A 198 29.54 12.71 15.84
N THR A 199 29.56 13.76 16.63
CA THR A 199 29.34 13.71 18.09
C THR A 199 27.93 14.20 18.36
N LEU A 200 27.11 13.38 19.01
CA LEU A 200 25.76 13.73 19.43
C LEU A 200 25.77 13.93 20.95
N SER A 201 25.86 15.19 21.37
CA SER A 201 26.01 15.55 22.78
C SER A 201 24.70 16.03 23.40
N ARG A 202 23.85 16.69 22.62
CA ARG A 202 22.60 17.29 23.13
C ARG A 202 21.40 16.83 22.33
N TRP A 203 20.78 15.75 22.78
CA TRP A 203 19.61 15.18 22.12
C TRP A 203 18.55 14.72 23.11
N LYS A 204 17.33 14.51 22.62
CA LYS A 204 16.18 14.05 23.41
C LYS A 204 15.48 12.88 22.73
N LEU A 205 14.83 12.06 23.54
CA LEU A 205 13.95 10.99 23.10
C LEU A 205 12.51 11.30 23.53
N LEU A 206 11.59 11.38 22.57
CA LEU A 206 10.17 11.63 22.82
C LEU A 206 9.35 10.40 22.43
N ASN A 207 8.76 9.74 23.40
CA ASN A 207 7.87 8.62 23.17
C ASN A 207 6.42 9.09 22.98
N LEU A 208 5.86 8.85 21.79
CA LEU A 208 4.46 9.07 21.47
C LEU A 208 3.63 7.76 21.48
N SER A 209 4.29 6.63 21.74
CA SER A 209 3.63 5.33 21.83
C SER A 209 3.14 5.06 23.25
N ARG A 210 1.82 4.88 23.39
CA ARG A 210 1.14 4.61 24.67
C ARG A 210 1.56 3.29 25.34
N PHE A 211 1.93 2.30 24.54
CA PHE A 211 2.21 0.94 25.00
C PHE A 211 3.70 0.64 25.10
N CYS A 212 4.56 1.64 24.90
CA CYS A 212 6.00 1.45 25.03
C CYS A 212 6.41 1.53 26.51
N GLN A 213 7.01 0.46 27.02
CA GLN A 213 7.54 0.40 28.38
C GLN A 213 8.85 1.19 28.48
N ARG A 214 9.10 1.78 29.65
CA ARG A 214 10.31 2.58 29.90
C ARG A 214 11.59 1.77 29.71
N ASP A 215 11.61 0.53 30.16
CA ASP A 215 12.77 -0.38 29.99
C ASP A 215 13.12 -0.61 28.52
N SER A 216 12.13 -0.64 27.63
CA SER A 216 12.35 -0.78 26.18
C SER A 216 13.03 0.45 25.60
N LEU A 217 12.65 1.65 26.07
CA LEU A 217 13.29 2.91 25.67
C LEU A 217 14.72 2.97 26.19
N ASP A 218 14.96 2.59 27.44
CA ASP A 218 16.30 2.58 28.03
C ASP A 218 17.22 1.58 27.33
N ASN A 219 16.70 0.39 26.97
CA ASN A 219 17.43 -0.60 26.18
C ASN A 219 17.73 -0.08 24.77
N PHE A 220 16.78 0.61 24.14
CA PHE A 220 17.00 1.26 22.85
C PHE A 220 18.12 2.31 22.92
N VAL A 221 18.12 3.19 23.94
CA VAL A 221 19.17 4.20 24.14
C VAL A 221 20.53 3.55 24.32
N LYS A 222 20.63 2.51 25.18
CA LYS A 222 21.87 1.76 25.38
C LYS A 222 22.37 1.12 24.08
N MET A 223 21.46 0.52 23.30
CA MET A 223 21.79 -0.08 22.01
C MET A 223 22.25 0.96 21.00
N LEU A 224 21.58 2.11 20.93
CA LEU A 224 21.92 3.21 20.04
C LEU A 224 23.31 3.77 20.34
N ILE A 225 23.62 4.02 21.62
CA ILE A 225 24.94 4.50 22.05
C ILE A 225 26.02 3.47 21.68
N ARG A 226 25.79 2.19 21.99
CA ARG A 226 26.72 1.11 21.65
C ARG A 226 26.98 1.02 20.16
N VAL A 227 25.94 0.95 19.33
CA VAL A 227 26.08 0.85 17.86
C VAL A 227 26.72 2.13 17.29
N GLY A 228 26.36 3.30 17.84
CA GLY A 228 27.01 4.56 17.50
C GLY A 228 28.52 4.53 17.74
N GLN A 229 28.94 4.05 18.91
CA GLN A 229 30.35 3.87 19.27
C GLN A 229 31.07 2.87 18.36
N GLU A 230 30.43 1.73 18.05
CA GLU A 230 30.96 0.73 17.08
C GLU A 230 31.18 1.34 15.67
N LEU A 231 30.35 2.32 15.28
CA LEU A 231 30.48 3.08 14.03
C LEU A 231 31.34 4.34 14.16
N GLY A 232 31.87 4.62 15.35
CA GLY A 232 32.83 5.69 15.62
C GLY A 232 32.18 7.02 15.94
N MET A 233 30.85 7.07 16.07
CA MET A 233 30.13 8.21 16.60
C MET A 233 30.19 8.23 18.13
N ARG A 234 30.36 9.41 18.71
CA ARG A 234 30.23 9.59 20.15
C ARG A 234 28.82 10.08 20.44
N ILE A 235 27.98 9.21 21.00
CA ILE A 235 26.61 9.55 21.41
C ILE A 235 26.59 9.60 22.93
N GLU A 236 26.30 10.77 23.49
CA GLU A 236 26.12 10.97 24.94
C GLU A 236 24.71 10.53 25.37
N GLN A 237 24.45 10.46 26.68
CA GLN A 237 23.10 10.17 27.18
C GLN A 237 22.10 11.27 26.78
N PRO A 238 20.83 10.93 26.49
CA PRO A 238 19.83 11.92 26.14
C PRO A 238 19.59 12.86 27.33
N MET A 239 19.35 14.13 27.04
CA MET A 239 19.05 15.15 28.05
C MET A 239 17.74 14.87 28.77
N GLU A 240 16.77 14.30 28.05
CA GLU A 240 15.44 13.99 28.56
C GLU A 240 14.80 12.86 27.75
N ILE A 241 14.10 11.96 28.45
CA ILE A 241 13.22 10.96 27.84
C ILE A 241 11.78 11.36 28.19
N GLY A 242 11.13 12.06 27.26
CA GLY A 242 9.77 12.55 27.40
C GLY A 242 8.73 11.52 26.95
N VAL A 243 7.56 11.55 27.56
CA VAL A 243 6.39 10.78 27.12
C VAL A 243 5.25 11.76 26.85
N ALA A 244 4.66 11.69 25.66
CA ALA A 244 3.52 12.52 25.31
C ALA A 244 2.45 11.69 24.58
N ASP A 245 1.18 12.02 24.84
CA ASP A 245 0.04 11.34 24.24
C ASP A 245 -0.61 12.23 23.19
N THR A 246 -0.52 11.83 21.92
CA THR A 246 -1.06 12.58 20.77
C THR A 246 -2.59 12.69 20.77
N ASN A 247 -3.29 11.85 21.55
CA ASN A 247 -4.73 11.98 21.72
C ASN A 247 -5.13 13.05 22.74
N ARG A 248 -4.21 13.46 23.62
CA ARG A 248 -4.46 14.52 24.62
C ARG A 248 -4.04 15.89 24.13
N LYS A 249 -2.98 15.94 23.32
CA LYS A 249 -2.45 17.17 22.73
C LYS A 249 -2.05 16.92 21.29
N PRO A 250 -2.32 17.85 20.35
CA PRO A 250 -1.85 17.72 18.98
C PRO A 250 -0.33 17.70 18.93
N ILE A 251 0.25 16.96 17.98
CA ILE A 251 1.71 16.78 17.91
C ILE A 251 2.45 18.11 17.71
N ARG A 252 1.84 19.05 16.98
CA ARG A 252 2.41 20.40 16.78
C ARG A 252 2.61 21.15 18.09
N SER A 253 1.65 21.11 19.01
CA SER A 253 1.84 21.78 20.30
C SER A 253 2.91 21.09 21.13
N ILE A 254 3.00 19.76 21.06
CA ILE A 254 4.06 19.00 21.74
C ILE A 254 5.45 19.40 21.19
N LEU A 255 5.59 19.50 19.86
CA LEU A 255 6.86 19.92 19.23
C LEU A 255 7.20 21.38 19.54
N LEU A 256 6.21 22.27 19.51
CA LEU A 256 6.35 23.67 19.89
C LEU A 256 6.66 23.86 21.38
N GLU A 257 6.29 22.94 22.27
CA GLU A 257 6.70 22.97 23.68
C GLU A 257 8.18 22.56 23.84
N GLN A 258 8.74 21.81 22.88
CA GLN A 258 10.13 21.35 22.90
C GLN A 258 11.11 22.33 22.24
N GLN A 259 10.67 23.16 21.28
CA GLN A 259 11.52 24.13 20.58
C GLN A 259 12.01 25.33 21.43
N PRO A 260 11.16 26.07 22.19
CA PRO A 260 11.56 27.31 22.84
C PRO A 260 12.33 27.11 24.16
N LYS A 261 12.36 25.88 24.71
CA LYS A 261 13.06 25.62 25.98
C LYS A 261 14.57 25.46 25.83
N GLN A 262 15.12 25.24 24.64
CA GLN A 262 16.54 24.87 24.50
C GLN A 262 17.16 25.36 23.19
N SER A 263 17.96 26.42 23.26
CA SER A 263 18.73 27.01 22.14
C SER A 263 19.87 26.12 21.62
N ASN A 264 20.10 24.93 22.21
CA ASN A 264 21.26 24.07 21.94
C ASN A 264 20.91 22.60 21.63
N LEU A 265 19.67 22.27 21.30
CA LEU A 265 19.27 20.89 20.94
C LEU A 265 19.80 20.52 19.54
N GLU A 266 20.60 19.45 19.44
CA GLU A 266 21.17 18.96 18.17
C GLU A 266 20.23 17.98 17.46
N MET A 267 19.46 17.19 18.21
CA MET A 267 18.55 16.20 17.64
C MET A 267 17.37 15.88 18.57
N LEU A 268 16.18 15.71 17.98
CA LEU A 268 15.00 15.15 18.65
C LEU A 268 14.65 13.82 17.99
N MET A 269 14.73 12.72 18.75
CA MET A 269 14.29 11.41 18.30
C MET A 269 12.87 11.14 18.79
N ILE A 270 11.97 10.72 17.89
CA ILE A 270 10.56 10.51 18.19
C ILE A 270 10.18 9.05 17.96
N VAL A 271 9.67 8.38 19.00
CA VAL A 271 9.16 7.00 18.91
C VAL A 271 7.67 7.04 18.59
N LEU A 272 7.31 6.45 17.46
CA LEU A 272 5.93 6.42 16.96
C LEU A 272 5.32 5.03 17.09
N SER A 273 4.03 4.99 17.43
CA SER A 273 3.23 3.80 17.15
C SER A 273 2.91 3.76 15.65
N ARG A 274 2.49 2.60 15.14
CA ARG A 274 2.23 2.32 13.70
C ARG A 274 1.12 3.20 13.06
N ALA A 275 0.61 4.20 13.78
CA ALA A 275 -0.45 5.11 13.36
C ALA A 275 0.07 6.23 12.42
N PRO A 276 -0.80 6.84 11.60
CA PRO A 276 -0.41 7.77 10.54
C PRO A 276 -0.17 9.19 11.09
N THR A 277 0.79 9.37 11.99
CA THR A 277 1.22 10.70 12.48
C THR A 277 2.47 11.23 11.76
N THR A 278 2.99 10.49 10.78
CA THR A 278 4.21 10.83 10.03
C THR A 278 4.16 12.12 9.18
N PRO A 279 3.02 12.58 8.62
CA PRO A 279 3.02 13.81 7.82
C PRO A 279 3.30 15.06 8.66
N GLU A 280 2.72 15.13 9.85
CA GLU A 280 2.78 16.32 10.71
C GLU A 280 4.17 16.53 11.32
N ILE A 281 4.92 15.45 11.56
CA ILE A 281 6.27 15.48 12.13
C ILE A 281 7.28 16.01 11.11
N LYS A 282 7.13 15.65 9.84
CA LYS A 282 8.05 16.11 8.78
C LYS A 282 7.77 17.54 8.31
N ALA A 283 6.54 18.03 8.49
CA ALA A 283 6.13 19.37 8.08
C ALA A 283 6.47 20.47 9.11
N GLY A 284 6.86 20.11 10.33
CA GLY A 284 7.20 21.06 11.41
C GLY A 284 8.69 21.19 11.72
N GLY A 285 9.55 20.59 10.88
CA GLY A 285 11.00 20.73 10.94
C GLY A 285 11.51 21.82 10.00
#